data_AF-A0A6C2D4Z9-F1
#
_entry.id   AF-A0A6C2D4Z9-F1
#
_cell.length_a   1.000
_cell.length_b   1.000
_cell.length_c   1.000
_cell.angle_alpha   90.00
_cell.angle_beta   90.00
_cell.angle_gamma   90.00
#
_symmetry.space_group_name_H-M   'P 1'
#
loop_
_entity.id
_entity.type
_entity.pdbx_description
1 polymer ?
#
loop_
_entity_poly.entity_id
_entity_poly.type
_entity_poly.pdbx_seq_one_letter_code
_entity_poly.pdbx_strand_id
1 'polypeptide(L)'
;MDTIDAIGLLLGVIGLAITLWQLHKTRSAAEAAKESASQVVVSIQRFEAATKMHEVCARSRELLRVLHGRTLAPAAHAAFELRDAMARYGHDPHSQAVATTVEWKKAHGEAREIHERLETAALVNRIGADERAALLHSVARLHTEFTSMAAKAAANGVNDANT
;
A
#
# COMPACT_ATOMS: atom_id res chain seq x y z
N MET A 1 9.23 -50.02 -51.68
CA MET A 1 9.37 -48.86 -50.80
C MET A 1 10.81 -48.88 -50.34
N ASP A 2 11.62 -48.03 -50.96
CA ASP A 2 13.07 -48.13 -50.87
C ASP A 2 13.52 -47.66 -49.50
N THR A 3 14.51 -48.34 -48.93
CA THR A 3 15.07 -48.05 -47.60
C THR A 3 15.49 -46.59 -47.43
N ILE A 4 15.83 -45.91 -48.52
CA ILE A 4 16.18 -44.50 -48.59
C ILE A 4 14.97 -43.60 -48.29
N ASP A 5 13.79 -43.91 -48.85
CA ASP A 5 12.54 -43.17 -48.56
C ASP A 5 12.08 -43.36 -47.11
N ALA A 6 12.26 -44.56 -46.57
CA ALA A 6 11.92 -44.85 -45.18
C ALA A 6 12.81 -44.08 -44.18
N ILE A 7 14.12 -43.95 -44.47
CA ILE A 7 15.06 -43.18 -43.66
C ILE A 7 14.76 -41.67 -43.73
N GLY A 8 14.41 -41.16 -44.91
CA GLY A 8 14.00 -39.75 -45.10
C GLY A 8 12.76 -39.38 -44.29
N LEU A 9 11.75 -40.25 -44.27
CA LEU A 9 10.54 -40.07 -43.47
C LEU A 9 10.84 -40.05 -41.95
N LEU A 10 11.69 -40.96 -41.49
CA LEU A 10 12.10 -41.07 -40.08
C LEU A 10 12.82 -39.81 -39.58
N LEU A 11 13.76 -39.29 -40.37
CA LEU A 11 14.45 -38.04 -40.04
C LEU A 11 13.51 -36.83 -40.01
N GLY A 12 12.53 -36.77 -40.92
CA GLY A 12 11.50 -35.73 -40.94
C GLY A 12 10.62 -35.72 -39.69
N VAL A 13 10.20 -36.91 -39.22
CA VAL A 13 9.40 -37.06 -37.99
C VAL A 13 10.19 -36.65 -36.74
N ILE A 14 11.47 -37.03 -36.66
CA ILE A 14 12.34 -36.64 -35.55
C ILE A 14 12.54 -35.12 -35.51
N GLY A 15 12.78 -34.49 -36.66
CA GLY A 15 12.89 -33.02 -36.75
C GLY A 15 11.62 -32.29 -36.31
N LEU A 16 10.45 -32.82 -36.67
CA LEU A 16 9.15 -32.28 -36.25
C LEU A 16 8.92 -32.45 -34.73
N ALA A 17 9.30 -33.59 -34.16
CA ALA A 17 9.19 -33.83 -32.73
C ALA A 17 10.08 -32.87 -31.91
N ILE A 18 11.30 -32.60 -32.38
CA ILE A 18 12.23 -31.66 -31.73
C ILE A 18 11.67 -30.23 -31.77
N THR A 19 11.12 -29.79 -32.90
CA THR A 19 10.55 -28.44 -33.02
C THR A 19 9.30 -28.28 -32.15
N LEU A 20 8.42 -29.29 -32.08
CA LEU A 20 7.27 -29.29 -31.18
C LEU A 20 7.68 -29.27 -29.70
N TRP A 21 8.74 -30.02 -29.33
CA TRP A 21 9.26 -30.00 -27.96
C TRP A 21 9.87 -28.65 -27.59
N GLN A 22 10.63 -28.02 -28.49
CA GLN A 22 11.14 -26.67 -28.28
C GLN A 22 10.02 -25.64 -28.16
N LEU A 23 8.99 -25.72 -29.01
CA LEU A 23 7.82 -24.83 -28.95
C LEU A 23 7.05 -24.98 -27.63
N HIS A 24 6.91 -26.20 -27.12
CA HIS A 24 6.26 -26.45 -25.84
C HIS A 24 7.09 -25.91 -24.67
N LYS A 25 8.41 -26.09 -24.71
CA LYS A 25 9.34 -25.58 -23.70
C LYS A 25 9.38 -24.04 -23.68
N THR A 26 9.40 -23.39 -24.84
CA THR A 26 9.38 -21.92 -24.93
C THR A 26 8.03 -21.35 -24.51
N ARG A 27 6.91 -22.01 -24.85
CA ARG A 27 5.58 -21.63 -24.37
C ARG A 27 5.47 -21.74 -22.85
N SER A 28 5.94 -22.84 -22.26
CA SER A 28 5.97 -23.01 -20.80
C SER A 28 6.85 -21.96 -20.12
N ALA A 29 8.02 -21.64 -20.69
CA ALA A 29 8.87 -20.57 -20.18
C ALA A 29 8.23 -19.18 -20.31
N ALA A 30 7.49 -18.91 -21.38
CA ALA A 30 6.76 -17.66 -21.57
C ALA A 30 5.56 -17.53 -20.62
N GLU A 31 4.82 -18.63 -20.38
CA GLU A 31 3.75 -18.69 -19.40
C GLU A 31 4.29 -18.49 -17.97
N ALA A 32 5.39 -19.14 -17.60
CA ALA A 32 6.07 -18.94 -16.32
C ALA A 32 6.62 -17.52 -16.15
N ALA A 33 7.16 -16.91 -17.21
CA ALA A 33 7.62 -15.52 -17.20
C ALA A 33 6.45 -14.53 -17.05
N LYS A 34 5.30 -14.81 -17.69
CA LYS A 34 4.08 -14.01 -17.55
C LYS A 34 3.52 -14.10 -16.13
N GLU A 35 3.50 -15.30 -15.55
CA GLU A 35 3.08 -15.52 -14.18
C GLU A 35 4.01 -14.81 -13.18
N SER A 36 5.32 -14.93 -13.37
CA SER A 36 6.32 -14.21 -12.57
C SER A 36 6.16 -12.69 -12.70
N ALA A 37 5.94 -12.17 -13.91
CA ALA A 37 5.69 -10.74 -14.13
C ALA A 37 4.40 -10.28 -13.45
N SER A 38 3.34 -11.09 -13.47
CA SER A 38 2.09 -10.80 -12.76
C SER A 38 2.31 -10.73 -11.24
N GLN A 39 3.07 -11.68 -10.68
CA GLN A 39 3.41 -11.68 -9.25
C GLN A 39 4.27 -10.47 -8.85
N VAL A 40 5.21 -10.06 -9.71
CA VAL A 40 6.02 -8.86 -9.49
C VAL A 40 5.15 -7.60 -9.49
N VAL A 41 4.21 -7.46 -10.44
CA VAL A 41 3.29 -6.32 -10.48
C VAL A 41 2.44 -6.25 -9.21
N VAL A 42 1.87 -7.37 -8.77
CA VAL A 42 1.10 -7.43 -7.51
C VAL A 42 1.96 -7.05 -6.31
N SER A 43 3.22 -7.50 -6.27
CA SER A 43 4.16 -7.17 -5.20
C SER A 43 4.51 -5.68 -5.17
N ILE A 44 4.74 -5.06 -6.33
CA ILE A 44 4.99 -3.61 -6.45
C ILE A 44 3.78 -2.82 -5.97
N GLN A 45 2.57 -3.22 -6.36
CA GLN A 45 1.33 -2.56 -5.92
C GLN A 45 1.14 -2.62 -4.40
N ARG A 46 1.41 -3.78 -3.78
CA ARG A 46 1.38 -3.95 -2.33
C ARG A 46 2.43 -3.10 -1.63
N PHE A 47 3.63 -3.02 -2.20
CA PHE A 47 4.71 -2.19 -1.70
C PHE A 47 4.37 -0.70 -1.75
N GLU A 48 3.75 -0.23 -2.84
CA GLU A 48 3.30 1.16 -2.98
C GLU A 48 2.24 1.51 -1.94
N ALA A 49 1.24 0.64 -1.74
CA ALA A 49 0.23 0.82 -0.69
C ALA A 49 0.87 0.84 0.72
N ALA A 50 1.81 -0.07 1.01
CA ALA A 50 2.52 -0.07 2.28
C ALA A 50 3.31 1.22 2.51
N THR A 51 3.99 1.72 1.48
CA THR A 51 4.77 2.97 1.54
C THR A 51 3.87 4.17 1.85
N LYS A 52 2.71 4.27 1.20
CA LYS A 52 1.73 5.34 1.47
C LYS A 52 1.16 5.23 2.89
N MET A 53 0.92 4.02 3.40
CA MET A 53 0.51 3.84 4.80
C MET A 53 1.61 4.26 5.79
N HIS A 54 2.87 3.97 5.47
CA HIS A 54 4.01 4.46 6.25
C HIS A 54 4.10 5.99 6.24
N GLU A 55 3.76 6.65 5.12
CA GLU A 55 3.66 8.11 5.06
C GLU A 55 2.60 8.62 6.06
N VAL A 56 1.39 8.03 6.09
CA VAL A 56 0.34 8.37 7.07
C VAL A 56 0.83 8.19 8.52
N CYS A 57 1.54 7.10 8.80
CA CYS A 57 2.16 6.86 10.10
C CYS A 57 3.22 7.93 10.45
N ALA A 58 4.04 8.35 9.48
CA ALA A 58 5.05 9.37 9.66
C ALA A 58 4.40 10.75 9.93
N ARG A 59 3.37 11.12 9.17
CA ARG A 59 2.65 12.40 9.35
C ARG A 59 1.91 12.49 10.67
N SER A 60 1.31 11.38 11.14
CA SER A 60 0.66 11.36 12.47
C SER A 60 1.67 11.50 13.61
N ARG A 61 2.86 10.90 13.49
CA ARG A 61 3.96 11.10 14.45
C ARG A 61 4.47 12.53 14.45
N GLU A 62 4.61 13.13 13.27
CA GLU A 62 5.03 14.53 13.13
C GLU A 62 4.03 15.49 13.76
N LEU A 63 2.73 15.28 13.53
CA LEU A 63 1.68 16.03 14.20
C LEU A 63 1.79 15.92 15.72
N LEU A 64 2.00 14.71 16.25
CA LEU A 64 2.19 14.51 17.69
C LEU A 64 3.40 15.30 18.22
N ARG A 65 4.53 15.26 17.50
CA ARG A 65 5.76 15.99 17.85
C ARG A 65 5.53 17.50 17.90
N VAL A 66 4.90 18.05 16.86
CA VAL A 66 4.64 19.49 16.74
C VAL A 66 3.63 19.96 17.78
N LEU A 67 2.58 19.18 18.05
CA LEU A 67 1.58 19.50 19.05
C LEU A 67 2.16 19.58 20.48
N HIS A 68 3.18 18.75 20.79
CA HIS A 68 3.97 18.86 22.01
C HIS A 68 4.80 20.15 22.08
N GLY A 69 5.29 20.64 20.94
CA GLY A 69 6.06 21.89 20.83
C GLY A 69 5.28 23.17 21.12
N ARG A 70 3.97 23.06 21.43
CA ARG A 70 3.05 24.13 21.80
C ARG A 70 2.72 25.18 20.73
N THR A 71 3.27 25.06 19.53
CA THR A 71 3.02 25.98 18.41
C THR A 71 1.77 25.57 17.62
N LEU A 72 0.80 26.48 17.49
CA LEU A 72 -0.52 26.16 16.90
C LEU A 72 -0.52 26.15 15.38
N ALA A 73 0.07 27.16 14.72
CA ALA A 73 0.11 27.20 13.26
C ALA A 73 0.87 26.00 12.65
N PRO A 74 2.05 25.60 13.17
CA PRO A 74 2.71 24.38 12.73
C PRO A 74 1.88 23.12 13.01
N ALA A 75 1.16 23.06 14.13
CA ALA A 75 0.31 21.90 14.44
C ALA A 75 -0.89 21.79 13.47
N ALA A 76 -1.53 22.92 13.14
CA ALA A 76 -2.60 22.97 12.14
C ALA A 76 -2.09 22.52 10.77
N HIS A 77 -0.93 23.02 10.34
CA HIS A 77 -0.31 22.58 9.09
C HIS A 77 0.05 21.08 9.10
N ALA A 78 0.62 20.56 10.19
CA ALA A 78 0.91 19.13 10.31
C ALA A 78 -0.37 18.26 10.28
N ALA A 79 -1.49 18.76 10.83
CA ALA A 79 -2.78 18.07 10.76
C ALA A 79 -3.37 18.09 9.35
N PHE A 80 -3.18 19.18 8.60
CA PHE A 80 -3.53 19.26 7.19
C PHE A 80 -2.73 18.23 6.38
N GLU A 81 -1.41 18.18 6.54
CA GLU A 81 -0.53 17.23 5.85
C GLU A 81 -0.90 15.77 6.15
N LEU A 82 -1.29 15.46 7.39
CA LEU A 82 -1.81 14.14 7.75
C LEU A 82 -3.09 13.82 6.98
N ARG A 83 -4.06 14.73 6.99
CA ARG A 83 -5.34 14.54 6.29
C ARG A 83 -5.14 14.38 4.79
N ASP A 84 -4.24 15.15 4.20
CA ASP A 84 -3.90 15.08 2.78
C ASP A 84 -3.22 13.75 2.43
N ALA A 85 -2.29 13.27 3.25
CA ALA A 85 -1.72 11.93 3.10
C ALA A 85 -2.78 10.82 3.19
N MET A 86 -3.75 10.94 4.12
CA MET A 86 -4.87 10.01 4.21
C MET A 86 -5.79 10.09 2.99
N ALA A 87 -6.05 11.28 2.46
CA ALA A 87 -6.84 11.43 1.24
C ALA A 87 -6.15 10.76 0.05
N ARG A 88 -4.83 10.96 -0.12
CA ARG A 88 -4.04 10.26 -1.14
C ARG A 88 -4.09 8.74 -0.99
N TYR A 89 -3.95 8.24 0.24
CA TYR A 89 -4.09 6.82 0.53
C TYR A 89 -5.49 6.28 0.19
N GLY A 90 -6.55 7.04 0.51
CA GLY A 90 -7.92 6.63 0.28
C GLY A 90 -8.34 6.57 -1.20
N HIS A 91 -7.73 7.40 -2.06
CA HIS A 91 -8.00 7.41 -3.51
C HIS A 91 -7.13 6.43 -4.30
N ASP A 92 -6.13 5.83 -3.66
CA ASP A 92 -5.25 4.86 -4.29
C ASP A 92 -5.98 3.51 -4.49
N PRO A 93 -6.05 2.99 -5.73
CA PRO A 93 -6.74 1.73 -6.02
C PRO A 93 -6.18 0.53 -5.26
N HIS A 94 -4.87 0.52 -4.98
CA HIS A 94 -4.17 -0.58 -4.30
C HIS A 94 -4.33 -0.52 -2.77
N SER A 95 -4.87 0.58 -2.26
CA SER A 95 -5.10 0.84 -0.84
C SER A 95 -6.56 0.59 -0.41
N GLN A 96 -7.44 0.25 -1.37
CA GLN A 96 -8.89 0.10 -1.10
C GLN A 96 -9.23 -0.94 -0.03
N ALA A 97 -8.44 -2.02 0.09
CA ALA A 97 -8.67 -3.05 1.10
C ALA A 97 -8.67 -2.46 2.53
N VAL A 98 -7.86 -1.42 2.77
CA VAL A 98 -7.82 -0.71 4.05
C VAL A 98 -8.72 0.52 4.02
N ALA A 99 -8.73 1.28 2.92
CA ALA A 99 -9.46 2.54 2.82
C ALA A 99 -11.00 2.40 2.89
N THR A 100 -11.52 1.21 2.59
CA THR A 100 -12.97 0.94 2.66
C THR A 100 -13.45 0.50 4.04
N THR A 101 -12.52 0.17 4.95
CA THR A 101 -12.83 -0.29 6.31
C THR A 101 -13.54 0.78 7.13
N VAL A 102 -14.35 0.35 8.10
CA VAL A 102 -15.05 1.26 9.02
C VAL A 102 -14.03 2.02 9.87
N GLU A 103 -12.96 1.34 10.27
CA GLU A 103 -11.85 1.87 11.04
C GLU A 103 -11.15 3.02 10.29
N TRP A 104 -10.85 2.84 9.01
CA TRP A 104 -10.23 3.90 8.20
C TRP A 104 -11.14 5.14 8.08
N LYS A 105 -12.43 4.93 7.78
CA LYS A 105 -13.39 6.04 7.66
C LYS A 105 -13.53 6.82 8.97
N LYS A 106 -13.56 6.10 10.10
CA LYS A 106 -13.58 6.70 11.43
C LYS A 106 -12.31 7.50 11.70
N ALA A 107 -11.14 6.91 11.48
CA ALA A 107 -9.85 7.58 11.65
C ALA A 107 -9.73 8.84 10.75
N HIS A 108 -10.22 8.76 9.51
CA HIS A 108 -10.25 9.91 8.61
C HIS A 108 -11.17 11.04 9.11
N GLY A 109 -12.33 10.67 9.68
CA GLY A 109 -13.22 11.63 10.36
C GLY A 109 -12.53 12.30 11.55
N GLU A 110 -11.88 11.53 12.42
CA GLU A 110 -11.16 12.05 13.58
C GLU A 110 -9.97 12.96 13.18
N ALA A 111 -9.21 12.60 12.14
CA ALA A 111 -8.12 13.42 11.63
C ALA A 111 -8.63 14.76 11.09
N ARG A 112 -9.80 14.76 10.44
CA ARG A 112 -10.47 15.98 9.98
C ARG A 112 -10.90 16.87 11.15
N GLU A 113 -11.52 16.30 12.19
CA GLU A 113 -11.92 17.05 13.39
C GLU A 113 -10.70 17.66 14.10
N ILE A 114 -9.60 16.92 14.21
CA ILE A 114 -8.34 17.43 14.78
C ILE A 114 -7.80 18.61 13.96
N HIS A 115 -7.81 18.50 12.63
CA HIS A 115 -7.39 19.60 11.75
C HIS A 115 -8.27 20.84 11.96
N GLU A 116 -9.59 20.71 11.90
CA GLU A 116 -10.53 21.84 12.06
C GLU A 116 -10.35 22.52 13.43
N ARG A 117 -10.12 21.75 14.51
CA ARG A 117 -9.86 22.29 15.85
C ARG A 117 -8.52 23.02 15.93
N LEU A 118 -7.45 22.45 15.37
CA LEU A 118 -6.12 23.09 15.36
C LEU A 118 -6.09 24.32 14.47
N GLU A 119 -6.77 24.31 13.34
CA GLU A 119 -6.94 25.46 12.45
C GLU A 119 -7.67 26.59 13.18
N THR A 120 -8.80 26.27 13.83
CA THR A 120 -9.55 27.25 14.64
C THR A 120 -8.67 27.83 15.75
N ALA A 121 -7.96 26.97 16.50
CA ALA A 121 -7.06 27.39 17.57
C ALA A 121 -5.91 28.26 17.05
N ALA A 122 -5.37 27.96 15.86
CA ALA A 122 -4.33 28.75 15.23
C ALA A 122 -4.84 30.14 14.80
N LEU A 123 -6.07 30.23 14.27
CA LEU A 123 -6.70 31.50 13.88
C LEU A 123 -6.92 32.42 15.08
N VAL A 124 -7.37 31.89 16.22
CA VAL A 124 -7.53 32.67 17.46
C VAL A 124 -6.25 32.74 18.30
N ASN A 125 -5.17 32.11 17.83
CA ASN A 125 -3.88 31.95 18.51
C ASN A 125 -4.00 31.52 19.99
N ARG A 126 -4.94 30.61 20.28
CA ARG A 126 -5.23 30.17 21.65
C ARG A 126 -5.76 28.74 21.65
N ILE A 127 -5.33 27.97 22.65
CA ILE A 127 -5.89 26.65 22.99
C ILE A 127 -5.89 26.48 24.51
N GLY A 128 -6.94 25.87 25.05
CA GLY A 128 -6.99 25.49 26.47
C GLY A 128 -5.99 24.38 26.81
N ALA A 129 -5.56 24.29 28.07
CA ALA A 129 -4.68 23.21 28.52
C ALA A 129 -5.36 21.83 28.38
N ASP A 130 -6.61 21.72 28.83
CA ASP A 130 -7.41 20.50 28.72
C ASP A 130 -7.67 20.13 27.26
N GLU A 131 -7.95 21.14 26.43
CA GLU A 131 -8.18 20.95 25.01
C GLU A 131 -6.94 20.41 24.30
N ARG A 132 -5.77 20.97 24.62
CA ARG A 132 -4.49 20.48 24.11
C ARG A 132 -4.21 19.05 24.55
N ALA A 133 -4.45 18.73 25.82
CA ALA A 133 -4.27 17.37 26.34
C ALA A 133 -5.21 16.37 25.63
N ALA A 134 -6.47 16.77 25.38
CA ALA A 134 -7.41 15.97 24.61
C ALA A 134 -6.93 15.75 23.16
N LEU A 135 -6.45 16.80 22.48
CA LEU A 135 -5.90 16.65 21.13
C LEU A 135 -4.66 15.75 21.10
N LEU A 136 -3.74 15.87 22.06
CA LEU A 136 -2.57 15.00 22.17
C LEU A 136 -2.99 13.54 22.31
N HIS A 137 -3.98 13.26 23.16
CA HIS A 137 -4.51 11.90 23.33
C HIS A 137 -5.17 11.38 22.05
N SER A 138 -6.00 12.20 21.38
CA SER A 138 -6.65 11.82 20.12
C SER A 138 -5.62 11.53 19.02
N VAL A 139 -4.60 12.37 18.85
CA VAL A 139 -3.52 12.15 17.87
C VAL A 139 -2.72 10.89 18.19
N ALA A 140 -2.39 10.64 19.46
CA ALA A 140 -1.67 9.44 19.87
C ALA A 140 -2.47 8.15 19.61
N ARG A 141 -3.78 8.19 19.86
CA ARG A 141 -4.70 7.09 19.53
C ARG A 141 -4.75 6.85 18.03
N LEU A 142 -4.93 7.90 17.23
CA LEU A 142 -4.92 7.85 15.77
C LEU A 142 -3.62 7.24 15.22
N HIS A 143 -2.47 7.66 15.75
CA HIS A 143 -1.19 7.07 15.38
C HIS A 143 -1.16 5.55 15.65
N THR A 144 -1.67 5.13 16.81
CA THR A 144 -1.77 3.71 17.17
C THR A 144 -2.68 2.94 16.21
N GLU A 145 -3.84 3.52 15.85
CA GLU A 145 -4.74 2.92 14.86
C GLU A 145 -4.08 2.78 13.49
N PHE A 146 -3.36 3.78 13.01
CA PHE A 146 -2.60 3.70 11.75
C PHE A 146 -1.51 2.62 11.78
N THR A 147 -0.73 2.54 12.86
CA THR A 147 0.29 1.49 12.99
C THR A 147 -0.32 0.09 13.02
N SER A 148 -1.48 -0.08 13.64
CA SER A 148 -2.22 -1.35 13.65
C SER A 148 -2.75 -1.72 12.26
N MET A 149 -3.32 -0.76 11.52
CA MET A 149 -3.76 -0.98 10.14
C MET A 149 -2.58 -1.32 9.23
N ALA A 150 -1.44 -0.65 9.37
CA ALA A 150 -0.21 -0.94 8.64
C ALA A 150 0.29 -2.38 8.92
N ALA A 151 0.32 -2.79 10.19
CA ALA A 151 0.73 -4.13 10.58
C ALA A 151 -0.21 -5.22 10.02
N LYS A 152 -1.53 -5.00 10.07
CA LYS A 152 -2.53 -5.93 9.50
C LYS A 152 -2.39 -6.04 7.98
N ALA A 153 -2.18 -4.92 7.29
CA ALA A 153 -1.95 -4.90 5.85
C ALA A 153 -0.67 -5.68 5.46
N ALA A 154 0.40 -5.52 6.23
CA ALA A 154 1.64 -6.29 6.03
C ALA A 154 1.45 -7.79 6.28
N ALA A 155 0.75 -8.18 7.35
CA ALA A 155 0.51 -9.59 7.67
C ALA A 155 -0.32 -10.32 6.60
N ASN A 156 -1.33 -9.66 6.04
CA ASN A 156 -2.13 -10.22 4.94
C ASN A 156 -1.32 -10.35 3.63
N GLY A 157 -0.34 -9.48 3.40
CA GLY A 157 0.56 -9.56 2.25
C GLY A 157 1.57 -10.71 2.31
N VAL A 158 1.93 -11.20 3.51
CA VAL A 158 2.92 -12.28 3.73
C VAL A 158 2.30 -13.67 3.56
N ASN A 159 1.04 -13.86 3.93
CA ASN A 159 0.39 -15.18 3.82
C ASN A 159 0.14 -15.62 2.37
N ASP A 160 -0.09 -14.68 1.45
CA ASP A 160 -0.29 -14.98 0.02
C ASP A 160 1.02 -15.25 -0.75
N ALA A 161 2.18 -14.93 -0.18
CA ALA A 161 3.49 -15.14 -0.82
C ALA A 161 4.08 -16.54 -0.56
N ASN A 162 3.47 -17.32 0.34
CA ASN A 162 3.90 -18.66 0.76
C ASN A 162 2.96 -19.78 0.28
N THR A 163 2.01 -19.47 -0.61
CA THR A 163 1.13 -20.44 -1.29
C THR A 163 1.33 -20.34 -2.79
#